data_AF-A0A963LVX2-F1
#
_entry.id   AF-A0A963LVX2-F1
#
_cell.length_a   1.000
_cell.length_b   1.000
_cell.length_c   1.000
_cell.angle_alpha   90.00
_cell.angle_beta   90.00
_cell.angle_gamma   90.00
#
_symmetry.space_group_name_H-M   'P 1'
#
loop_
_entity.id
_entity.type
_entity.pdbx_description
1 polymer ?
#
loop_
_entity_poly.entity_id
_entity_poly.type
_entity_poly.pdbx_seq_one_letter_code
_entity_poly.pdbx_strand_id
1 'polypeptide(L)'
;IQLTFIVACSAMGLVFGSGQWSGSGHPSLEFLFRAWSWPTAAHLGLLFVAGACSAAGGYLISQAYRSSAAGLVAPFEYSGLLLAAFWGFVIWGEVPGAWSAIGIVLILGAGLFVAVREARLQLTPTARDAAGRR
;
A
#
# COMPACT_ATOMS: atom_id res chain seq x y z
N ILE A 1 -21.51 13.35 -14.27
CA ILE A 1 -20.64 13.13 -13.08
C ILE A 1 -19.18 13.50 -13.39
N GLN A 2 -18.47 12.81 -14.31
CA GLN A 2 -17.06 13.13 -14.62
C GLN A 2 -16.86 14.57 -15.11
N LEU A 3 -17.73 15.06 -16.00
CA LEU A 3 -17.70 16.45 -16.48
C LEU A 3 -17.88 17.46 -15.34
N THR A 4 -18.87 17.22 -14.46
CA THR A 4 -19.12 18.04 -13.26
C THR A 4 -17.89 18.07 -12.35
N PHE A 5 -17.22 16.92 -12.17
CA PHE A 5 -16.01 16.81 -11.35
C PHE A 5 -14.83 17.58 -11.96
N ILE A 6 -14.59 17.44 -13.26
CA ILE A 6 -13.52 18.17 -13.97
C ILE A 6 -13.76 19.68 -13.89
N VAL A 7 -15.00 20.13 -14.10
CA VAL A 7 -15.35 21.55 -14.02
C VAL A 7 -15.17 22.07 -12.60
N ALA A 8 -15.66 21.34 -11.59
CA ALA A 8 -15.52 21.72 -10.18
C ALA A 8 -14.04 21.77 -9.75
N CYS A 9 -13.24 20.76 -10.10
CA CYS A 9 -11.80 20.73 -9.79
C CYS A 9 -11.02 21.82 -10.51
N SER A 10 -11.34 22.10 -11.78
CA SER A 10 -10.70 23.18 -12.55
C SER A 10 -11.02 24.54 -11.94
N ALA A 11 -12.29 24.78 -11.59
CA ALA A 11 -12.70 26.01 -10.92
C ALA A 11 -11.99 26.18 -9.56
N MET A 12 -11.95 25.13 -8.76
CA MET A 12 -11.23 25.12 -7.48
C MET A 12 -9.73 25.41 -7.66
N GLY A 13 -9.08 24.75 -8.63
CA GLY A 13 -7.66 24.94 -8.92
C GLY A 13 -7.32 26.37 -9.36
N LEU A 14 -8.16 26.99 -10.18
CA LEU A 14 -7.96 28.38 -10.62
C LEU A 14 -8.19 29.40 -9.49
N VAL A 15 -9.17 29.17 -8.61
CA VAL A 15 -9.50 30.08 -7.51
C VAL A 15 -8.49 30.00 -6.36
N PHE A 16 -8.01 28.81 -6.03
CA PHE A 16 -7.19 28.57 -4.83
C PHE A 16 -5.72 28.24 -5.12
N GLY A 17 -5.40 27.78 -6.33
CA GLY A 17 -4.05 27.30 -6.69
C GLY A 17 -3.01 28.40 -6.87
N SER A 18 -3.42 29.67 -6.99
CA SER A 18 -2.51 30.83 -7.12
C SER A 18 -1.87 31.24 -5.80
N GLY A 19 -2.37 30.75 -4.66
CA GLY A 19 -1.86 31.04 -3.33
C GLY A 19 -2.08 32.45 -2.80
N GLN A 20 -2.98 33.20 -3.44
CA GLN A 20 -3.39 34.57 -3.08
C GLN A 20 -3.92 34.73 -1.64
N TRP A 21 -4.31 33.63 -0.97
CA TRP A 21 -4.85 33.64 0.39
C TRP A 21 -3.86 33.08 1.44
N SER A 22 -2.64 32.77 1.02
CA SER A 22 -1.51 32.44 1.91
C SER A 22 -1.01 33.73 2.59
N GLY A 23 -0.95 33.76 3.93
CA GLY A 23 -0.55 34.96 4.70
C GLY A 23 -1.62 35.51 5.65
N SER A 24 -2.70 34.78 5.90
CA SER A 24 -3.75 35.13 6.87
C SER A 24 -3.36 34.92 8.35
N GLY A 25 -2.13 34.49 8.64
CA GLY A 25 -1.56 34.40 9.99
C GLY A 25 -1.76 33.06 10.73
N HIS A 26 -2.53 32.11 10.18
CA HIS A 26 -2.73 30.77 10.78
C HIS A 26 -2.06 29.66 9.94
N PRO A 27 -1.24 28.75 10.54
CA PRO A 27 -0.44 27.77 9.79
C PRO A 27 -1.23 26.83 8.86
N SER A 28 -2.44 26.42 9.27
CA SER A 28 -3.27 25.55 8.44
C SER A 28 -3.82 26.24 7.19
N LEU A 29 -4.08 27.55 7.24
CA LEU A 29 -4.55 28.33 6.09
C LEU A 29 -3.42 28.56 5.10
N GLU A 30 -2.19 28.74 5.59
CA GLU A 30 -1.00 28.82 4.74
C GLU A 30 -0.72 27.50 4.00
N PHE A 31 -0.89 26.36 4.67
CA PHE A 31 -0.79 25.05 4.02
C PHE A 31 -1.92 24.84 2.99
N LEU A 32 -3.17 25.18 3.34
CA LEU A 32 -4.34 24.96 2.50
C LEU A 32 -4.32 25.83 1.22
N PHE A 33 -3.93 27.09 1.34
CA PHE A 33 -3.84 28.03 0.22
C PHE A 33 -2.40 28.19 -0.28
N ARG A 34 -1.55 27.17 -0.10
CA ARG A 34 -0.21 27.21 -0.65
C ARG A 34 -0.27 27.21 -2.19
N ALA A 35 0.46 28.12 -2.82
CA ALA A 35 0.55 28.17 -4.28
C ALA A 35 1.11 26.86 -4.84
N TRP A 36 0.57 26.42 -5.98
CA TRP A 36 1.11 25.28 -6.70
C TRP A 36 2.56 25.54 -7.10
N SER A 37 3.46 24.66 -6.66
CA SER A 37 4.87 24.70 -7.04
C SER A 37 5.21 23.49 -7.91
N TRP A 38 5.84 23.73 -9.06
CA TRP A 38 6.34 22.65 -9.90
C TRP A 38 7.38 21.81 -9.14
N PRO A 39 7.30 20.46 -9.21
CA PRO A 39 8.29 19.60 -8.60
C PRO A 39 9.68 19.86 -9.20
N THR A 40 10.72 19.80 -8.37
CA THR A 40 12.11 19.84 -8.85
C THR A 40 12.46 18.55 -9.61
N ALA A 41 13.52 18.57 -10.41
CA ALA A 41 13.98 17.38 -11.14
C ALA A 41 14.25 16.18 -10.21
N ALA A 42 14.78 16.45 -9.00
CA ALA A 42 14.97 15.42 -7.97
C ALA A 42 13.64 14.80 -7.51
N HIS A 43 12.62 15.63 -7.25
CA HIS A 43 11.30 15.14 -6.89
C HIS A 43 10.65 14.35 -8.02
N LEU A 44 10.82 14.77 -9.28
CA LEU A 44 10.34 14.01 -10.44
C LEU A 44 11.01 12.63 -10.53
N GLY A 45 12.32 12.55 -10.29
CA GLY A 45 13.03 11.27 -10.22
C GLY A 45 12.48 10.34 -9.14
N LEU A 46 12.24 10.87 -7.93
CA LEU A 46 11.62 10.11 -6.84
C LEU A 46 10.20 9.66 -7.18
N LEU A 47 9.37 10.53 -7.78
CA LEU A 47 8.03 10.17 -8.24
C LEU A 47 8.07 9.04 -9.27
N PHE A 48 9.01 9.11 -10.22
CA PHE A 48 9.16 8.08 -11.24
C PHE A 48 9.52 6.73 -10.62
N VAL A 49 10.51 6.70 -9.73
CA VAL A 49 10.93 5.46 -9.04
C VAL A 49 9.79 4.91 -8.19
N ALA A 50 9.11 5.76 -7.41
CA ALA A 50 7.96 5.35 -6.61
C ALA A 50 6.83 4.77 -7.48
N GLY A 51 6.51 5.43 -8.60
CA GLY A 51 5.53 4.96 -9.57
C GLY A 51 5.93 3.63 -10.22
N ALA A 52 7.19 3.48 -10.62
CA ALA A 52 7.71 2.24 -11.20
C ALA A 52 7.66 1.07 -10.21
N CYS A 53 8.09 1.30 -8.95
CA CYS A 53 7.99 0.30 -7.88
C CYS A 53 6.54 -0.09 -7.60
N SER A 54 5.62 0.88 -7.53
CA SER A 54 4.19 0.61 -7.31
C SER A 54 3.58 -0.18 -8.48
N ALA A 55 3.91 0.18 -9.72
CA ALA A 55 3.43 -0.54 -10.90
C ALA A 55 3.96 -1.97 -10.95
N ALA A 56 5.26 -2.16 -10.68
CA ALA A 56 5.88 -3.48 -10.60
C ALA A 56 5.27 -4.33 -9.49
N GLY A 57 5.11 -3.77 -8.27
CA GLY A 57 4.47 -4.45 -7.15
C GLY A 57 3.04 -4.87 -7.46
N GLY A 58 2.22 -3.97 -8.00
CA GLY A 58 0.85 -4.27 -8.40
C GLY A 58 0.78 -5.33 -9.50
N TYR A 59 1.69 -5.29 -10.47
CA TYR A 59 1.79 -6.30 -11.52
C TYR A 59 2.13 -7.68 -10.96
N LEU A 60 3.13 -7.76 -10.07
CA LEU A 60 3.57 -9.02 -9.46
C LEU A 60 2.47 -9.63 -8.58
N ILE A 61 1.78 -8.83 -7.77
CA ILE A 61 0.62 -9.28 -6.99
C ILE A 61 -0.47 -9.80 -7.92
N SER A 62 -0.78 -9.07 -9.00
CA SER A 62 -1.76 -9.52 -9.98
C SER A 62 -1.38 -10.85 -10.64
N GLN A 63 -0.08 -11.09 -10.87
CA GLN A 63 0.40 -12.39 -11.36
C GLN A 63 0.27 -13.49 -10.30
N ALA A 64 0.62 -13.21 -9.05
CA ALA A 64 0.51 -14.17 -7.94
C ALA A 64 -0.92 -14.69 -7.77
N TYR A 65 -1.91 -13.79 -7.83
CA TYR A 65 -3.33 -14.17 -7.79
C TYR A 65 -3.80 -14.94 -9.03
N ARG A 66 -3.15 -14.77 -10.19
CA ARG A 66 -3.45 -15.56 -11.38
C ARG A 66 -2.89 -16.98 -11.29
N SER A 67 -1.72 -17.15 -10.67
CA SER A 67 -1.00 -18.42 -10.63
C SER A 67 -1.26 -19.26 -9.37
N SER A 68 -1.91 -18.72 -8.34
CA SER A 68 -2.05 -19.37 -7.03
C SER A 68 -3.41 -19.12 -6.40
N ALA A 69 -3.81 -20.01 -5.49
CA ALA A 69 -5.04 -19.84 -4.73
C ALA A 69 -4.95 -18.59 -3.85
N ALA A 70 -6.02 -17.79 -3.80
CA ALA A 70 -6.07 -16.54 -3.04
C ALA A 70 -5.71 -16.72 -1.54
N GLY A 71 -6.03 -17.89 -0.96
CA GLY A 71 -5.68 -18.23 0.43
C GLY A 71 -4.18 -18.28 0.71
N LEU A 72 -3.38 -18.69 -0.28
CA LEU A 72 -1.91 -18.72 -0.18
C LEU A 72 -1.29 -17.34 -0.32
N VAL A 73 -1.90 -16.45 -1.11
CA VAL A 73 -1.33 -15.12 -1.43
C VAL A 73 -1.60 -14.11 -0.30
N ALA A 74 -2.77 -14.17 0.33
CA ALA A 74 -3.17 -13.21 1.37
C ALA A 74 -2.16 -13.05 2.54
N PRO A 75 -1.56 -14.13 3.09
CA PRO A 75 -0.51 -14.02 4.11
C PRO A 75 0.72 -13.20 3.67
N PHE A 76 1.09 -13.26 2.39
CA PHE A 76 2.24 -12.53 1.88
C PHE A 76 1.97 -11.03 1.76
N GLU A 77 0.75 -10.62 1.44
CA GLU A 77 0.40 -9.20 1.40
C GLU A 77 0.54 -8.54 2.78
N TYR A 78 0.21 -9.28 3.83
CA TYR A 78 0.38 -8.81 5.20
C TYR A 78 1.84 -8.62 5.63
N SER A 79 2.80 -9.30 4.99
CA SER A 79 4.22 -9.05 5.25
C SER A 79 4.64 -7.62 4.89
N GLY A 80 3.90 -6.96 3.99
CA GLY A 80 4.10 -5.55 3.65
C GLY A 80 3.97 -4.61 4.86
N LEU A 81 3.14 -4.98 5.85
CA LEU A 81 3.00 -4.24 7.11
C LEU A 81 4.31 -4.23 7.91
N LEU A 82 5.02 -5.36 7.96
CA LEU A 82 6.31 -5.46 8.64
C LEU A 82 7.36 -4.63 7.94
N LEU A 83 7.37 -4.70 6.61
CA LEU A 83 8.32 -3.94 5.81
C LEU A 83 8.06 -2.43 5.96
N ALA A 84 6.79 -2.02 6.01
CA ALA A 84 6.40 -0.64 6.28
C ALA A 84 6.83 -0.19 7.69
N ALA A 85 6.62 -1.00 8.72
CA ALA A 85 7.08 -0.69 10.08
C ALA A 85 8.61 -0.62 10.17
N PHE A 86 9.31 -1.53 9.48
CA PHE A 86 10.77 -1.55 9.40
C PHE A 86 11.32 -0.28 8.73
N TRP A 87 10.83 0.07 7.54
CA TRP A 87 11.24 1.29 6.85
C TRP A 87 10.79 2.56 7.58
N GLY A 88 9.62 2.51 8.23
CA GLY A 88 9.11 3.49 9.19
C GLY A 88 10.16 3.86 10.24
N PHE A 89 10.68 2.83 10.91
CA PHE A 89 11.72 2.98 11.90
C PHE A 89 13.07 3.42 11.30
N VAL A 90 13.51 2.81 10.19
CA VAL A 90 14.83 3.07 9.61
C VAL A 90 14.96 4.49 9.05
N ILE A 91 13.93 5.00 8.38
CA ILE A 91 13.98 6.29 7.70
C ILE A 91 13.56 7.43 8.63
N TRP A 92 12.52 7.21 9.45
CA TRP A 92 11.90 8.27 10.26
C TRP A 92 12.11 8.10 11.77
N GLY A 93 12.71 7.00 12.23
CA GLY A 93 12.87 6.71 13.66
C GLY A 93 11.55 6.41 14.36
N GLU A 94 10.49 6.13 13.61
CA GLU A 94 9.13 6.01 14.13
C GLU A 94 8.93 4.60 14.71
N VAL A 95 8.85 4.51 16.04
CA VAL A 95 8.65 3.24 16.73
C VAL A 95 7.16 2.94 16.81
N PRO A 96 6.70 1.74 16.39
CA PRO A 96 5.30 1.36 16.51
C PRO A 96 4.84 1.45 17.97
N GLY A 97 3.77 2.20 18.22
CA GLY A 97 3.15 2.24 19.54
C GLY A 97 2.63 0.87 19.99
N ALA A 98 2.31 0.72 21.27
CA ALA A 98 1.88 -0.56 21.85
C ALA A 98 0.71 -1.21 21.08
N TRP A 99 -0.29 -0.42 20.68
CA TRP A 99 -1.42 -0.91 19.88
C TRP A 99 -1.02 -1.39 18.48
N SER A 100 -0.12 -0.67 17.81
CA SER A 100 0.42 -1.07 16.51
C SER A 100 1.23 -2.36 16.62
N ALA A 101 2.02 -2.51 17.68
CA ALA A 101 2.79 -3.72 17.94
C ALA A 101 1.88 -4.95 18.14
N ILE A 102 0.79 -4.81 18.92
CA ILE A 102 -0.20 -5.88 19.09
C ILE A 102 -0.82 -6.26 17.74
N GLY A 103 -1.22 -5.29 16.93
CA GLY A 103 -1.76 -5.53 15.60
C GLY A 103 -0.77 -6.27 14.68
N ILE A 104 0.49 -5.85 14.68
CA ILE A 104 1.57 -6.51 13.92
C ILE A 104 1.71 -7.98 14.34
N VAL A 105 1.74 -8.28 15.65
CA VAL A 105 1.86 -9.65 16.16
C VAL A 105 0.65 -10.50 15.76
N LEU A 106 -0.58 -9.95 15.83
CA LEU A 106 -1.79 -10.66 15.42
C LEU A 106 -1.79 -11.00 13.93
N ILE A 107 -1.43 -10.04 13.09
CA ILE A 107 -1.36 -10.22 11.64
C ILE A 107 -0.29 -11.25 11.27
N LEU A 108 0.89 -11.18 11.90
CA LEU A 108 1.94 -12.17 11.75
C LEU A 108 1.51 -13.57 12.18
N GLY A 109 0.87 -13.68 13.34
CA GLY A 109 0.37 -14.94 13.87
C GLY A 109 -0.66 -15.59 12.95
N ALA A 110 -1.59 -14.79 12.42
CA ALA A 110 -2.59 -15.25 11.46
C ALA A 110 -1.95 -15.70 10.14
N GLY A 111 -1.02 -14.92 9.59
CA GLY A 111 -0.30 -15.27 8.36
C GLY A 111 0.49 -16.57 8.49
N LEU A 112 1.25 -16.74 9.59
CA LEU A 112 1.99 -17.96 9.89
C LEU A 112 1.05 -19.16 10.09
N PHE A 113 -0.06 -18.97 10.80
CA PHE A 113 -1.05 -20.02 11.02
C PHE A 113 -1.65 -20.52 9.70
N VAL A 114 -2.03 -19.62 8.79
CA VAL A 114 -2.58 -19.98 7.46
C VAL A 114 -1.54 -20.73 6.64
N ALA A 115 -0.30 -20.23 6.58
CA ALA A 115 0.79 -20.88 5.84
C ALA A 115 1.06 -22.30 6.36
N VAL A 116 1.12 -22.50 7.69
CA VAL A 116 1.30 -23.82 8.30
C VAL A 116 0.10 -24.72 8.05
N ARG A 117 -1.13 -24.19 8.11
CA ARG A 117 -2.36 -24.95 7.86
C ARG A 117 -2.42 -25.46 6.41
N GLU A 118 -2.11 -24.61 5.44
CA GLU A 118 -2.12 -24.99 4.02
C GLU A 118 -1.02 -26.01 3.71
N ALA A 119 0.19 -25.84 4.26
CA ALA A 119 1.26 -26.82 4.12
C ALA A 119 0.84 -28.21 4.65
N ARG A 120 0.10 -28.27 5.76
CA ARG A 120 -0.43 -29.54 6.30
C ARG A 120 -1.54 -30.16 5.46
N LEU A 121 -2.42 -29.35 4.86
CA LEU A 121 -3.50 -29.85 3.99
C LEU A 121 -2.96 -30.42 2.68
N GLN A 122 -1.91 -29.82 2.10
CA GLN A 122 -1.26 -30.33 0.89
C GLN A 122 -0.53 -31.67 1.11
N LEU A 123 -0.16 -31.99 2.35
CA LEU A 123 0.49 -33.25 2.73
C LEU A 123 -0.48 -34.42 2.95
N THR A 124 -1.79 -34.18 2.92
CA THR A 124 -2.78 -35.28 3.01
C THR A 124 -3.04 -35.79 1.59
N PRO A 125 -2.55 -36.98 1.19
CA PRO A 125 -2.71 -37.48 -0.16
C PRO A 125 -4.21 -37.57 -0.47
N THR A 126 -4.65 -36.83 -1.47
CA THR A 126 -6.05 -36.89 -1.91
C THR A 126 -6.36 -38.35 -2.26
N ALA A 127 -7.47 -38.90 -1.76
CA ALA A 127 -7.88 -40.28 -2.06
C ALA A 127 -7.94 -40.61 -3.57
N ARG A 128 -7.97 -39.57 -4.41
CA ARG A 128 -7.86 -39.62 -5.88
C ARG A 128 -6.50 -40.15 -6.39
N ASP A 129 -5.39 -39.87 -5.70
CA ASP A 129 -4.06 -40.40 -6.05
C ASP A 129 -3.89 -41.87 -5.62
N ALA A 130 -4.59 -42.30 -4.56
CA ALA A 130 -4.62 -43.69 -4.13
C ALA A 130 -5.47 -44.58 -5.06
N ALA A 131 -6.46 -44.00 -5.73
CA ALA A 131 -7.36 -44.72 -6.64
C ALA A 131 -6.80 -44.92 -8.07
N GLY A 132 -5.85 -44.08 -8.51
CA GLY A 132 -5.23 -44.18 -9.85
C GLY A 132 -4.10 -45.20 -9.99
N ARG A 133 -3.78 -45.95 -8.92
CA ARG A 133 -2.73 -46.97 -8.89
C ARG A 133 -3.25 -48.42 -8.99
N ARG A 134 -4.52 -48.63 -9.37
CA ARG A 134 -5.11 -49.96 -9.56
C ARG A 134 -5.49 -50.21 -11.00
#